data_AF-A0A377Y0E8-F1
#
_entry.id   AF-A0A377Y0E8-F1
#
_cell.length_a   1.000
_cell.length_b   1.000
_cell.length_c   1.000
_cell.angle_alpha   90.00
_cell.angle_beta   90.00
_cell.angle_gamma   90.00
#
_symmetry.space_group_name_H-M   'P 1'
#
loop_
_entity.id
_entity.type
_entity.pdbx_description
1 polymer ?
#
loop_
_entity_poly.entity_id
_entity_poly.type
_entity_poly.pdbx_seq_one_letter_code
_entity_poly.pdbx_strand_id
1 'polypeptide(L)' 'MAIIEISVSRRGKGVQVRTRMVRNDDDSELVRNTAKRIHMSLGEFIHGLIARIFAKVENISPSPADKNNIH' A
#
# COMPACT_ATOMS: atom_id res chain seq x y z
N MET A 1 -11.66 -17.88 10.02
CA MET A 1 -11.33 -16.51 10.44
C MET A 1 -10.26 -15.98 9.51
N ALA A 2 -10.58 -14.94 8.73
CA ALA A 2 -9.60 -14.29 7.86
C ALA A 2 -8.88 -13.15 8.57
N ILE A 3 -7.58 -12.99 8.30
CA ILE A 3 -6.74 -11.92 8.87
C ILE A 3 -6.30 -11.00 7.73
N ILE A 4 -6.44 -9.69 7.95
CA ILE A 4 -5.92 -8.65 7.07
C ILE A 4 -4.87 -7.88 7.85
N GLU A 5 -3.63 -7.96 7.40
CA GLU A 5 -2.51 -7.23 7.96
C GLU A 5 -2.33 -5.90 7.24
N ILE A 6 -2.03 -4.86 8.03
CA ILE A 6 -1.66 -3.54 7.53
C ILE A 6 -0.29 -3.23 8.10
N SER A 7 0.67 -3.00 7.22
CA SER A 7 2.03 -2.62 7.59
C SER A 7 2.31 -1.22 7.11
N VAL A 8 2.79 -0.36 8.02
CA VAL A 8 3.22 1.00 7.72
C VAL A 8 4.71 1.08 7.98
N SER A 9 5.46 1.56 6.99
CA SER A 9 6.91 1.73 7.12
C SER A 9 7.37 3.05 6.51
N ARG A 10 8.52 3.54 6.96
CA ARG A 10 9.17 4.69 6.34
C ARG A 10 9.85 4.25 5.04
N ARG A 11 9.68 5.03 3.97
CA ARG A 11 10.39 4.85 2.70
C ARG A 11 10.97 6.19 2.25
N GLY A 12 12.28 6.38 2.47
CA GLY A 12 12.96 7.65 2.20
C GLY A 12 12.39 8.79 3.04
N LYS A 13 11.91 9.86 2.36
CA LYS A 13 11.23 11.01 2.97
C LYS A 13 9.71 10.79 3.15
N GLY A 14 9.15 9.66 2.70
CA GLY A 14 7.72 9.36 2.76
C GLY A 14 7.38 8.12 3.59
N VAL A 15 6.11 7.71 3.48
CA VAL A 15 5.56 6.51 4.12
C VAL A 15 5.11 5.52 3.04
N GLN A 16 5.37 4.25 3.25
CA GLN A 16 4.80 3.15 2.50
C GLN A 16 3.79 2.43 3.37
N VAL A 17 2.60 2.18 2.82
CA VAL A 17 1.61 1.30 3.45
C VAL A 17 1.43 0.08 2.56
N ARG A 18 1.37 -1.10 3.17
CA ARG A 18 1.05 -2.37 2.51
C ARG A 18 -0.10 -3.01 3.25
N THR A 19 -1.08 -3.50 2.50
CA THR A 19 -2.15 -4.34 3.03
C THR A 19 -2.01 -5.74 2.46
N ARG A 20 -2.14 -6.76 3.29
CA ARG A 20 -2.06 -8.17 2.89
C ARG A 20 -3.16 -8.94 3.57
N MET A 21 -3.84 -9.80 2.82
CA MET A 21 -4.63 -10.87 3.42
C MET A 21 -3.72 -12.06 3.72
N VAL A 22 -3.72 -12.53 4.95
CA VAL A 22 -3.07 -13.78 5.34
C VAL A 22 -4.02 -14.90 4.94
N ARG A 23 -3.62 -15.72 3.97
CA ARG A 23 -4.42 -16.87 3.56
C ARG A 23 -4.42 -17.90 4.69
N ASN A 24 -5.62 -18.34 5.04
CA ASN A 24 -5.83 -19.54 5.80
C ASN A 24 -6.71 -20.45 4.93
N ASP A 25 -6.18 -21.59 4.51
CA ASP A 25 -6.85 -22.49 3.57
C ASP A 25 -8.03 -23.23 4.21
N ASP A 26 -8.16 -23.17 5.54
CA ASP A 26 -9.27 -23.74 6.32
C ASP A 26 -10.49 -22.81 6.41
N ASP A 27 -10.42 -21.60 5.84
CA ASP A 27 -11.51 -20.63 5.90
C ASP A 27 -12.66 -20.99 4.95
N SER A 28 -13.90 -20.85 5.46
CA SER A 28 -15.09 -21.00 4.61
C SER A 28 -15.08 -19.99 3.46
N GLU A 29 -15.67 -20.39 2.33
CA GLU A 29 -15.73 -19.55 1.13
C GLU A 29 -16.37 -18.19 1.41
N LEU A 30 -17.40 -18.15 2.26
CA LEU A 30 -18.06 -16.93 2.69
C LEU A 30 -17.08 -15.98 3.39
N VAL A 31 -16.27 -16.50 4.32
CA VAL A 31 -15.28 -15.73 5.07
C VAL A 31 -14.21 -15.19 4.12
N ARG A 32 -13.70 -16.03 3.21
CA ARG A 32 -12.69 -15.65 2.21
C ARG A 32 -13.20 -14.54 1.28
N ASN A 33 -14.41 -14.68 0.74
CA ASN A 33 -15.00 -13.72 -0.19
C ASN A 33 -15.30 -12.37 0.51
N THR A 34 -15.79 -12.43 1.75
CA THR A 34 -16.04 -11.25 2.57
C THR A 34 -14.73 -10.51 2.88
N ALA A 35 -13.71 -11.24 3.34
CA ALA A 35 -12.40 -10.67 3.62
C ALA A 35 -11.75 -10.05 2.38
N LYS A 36 -11.95 -10.65 1.18
CA LYS A 36 -11.41 -10.12 -0.07
C LYS A 36 -12.02 -8.79 -0.42
N ARG A 37 -13.34 -8.64 -0.26
CA ARG A 37 -14.02 -7.36 -0.45
C ARG A 37 -13.50 -6.30 0.52
N ILE A 38 -13.38 -6.65 1.81
CA ILE A 38 -12.85 -5.74 2.84
C ILE A 38 -11.41 -5.32 2.50
N HIS A 39 -10.53 -6.26 2.13
CA HIS A 39 -9.14 -5.98 1.80
C HIS A 39 -9.00 -5.02 0.61
N MET A 40 -9.80 -5.21 -0.45
CA MET A 40 -9.79 -4.31 -1.61
C MET A 40 -10.28 -2.90 -1.23
N SER A 41 -11.44 -2.79 -0.57
CA SER A 41 -12.00 -1.50 -0.17
C SER A 41 -11.09 -0.75 0.81
N LEU A 42 -10.48 -1.46 1.77
CA LEU A 42 -9.56 -0.87 2.72
C LEU A 42 -8.25 -0.41 2.06
N GLY A 43 -7.75 -1.17 1.08
CA GLY A 43 -6.56 -0.79 0.30
C GLY A 43 -6.77 0.53 -0.45
N GLU A 44 -7.91 0.69 -1.13
CA GLU A 44 -8.26 1.93 -1.83
C GLU A 44 -8.43 3.11 -0.87
N PHE A 45 -9.14 2.90 0.25
CA PHE A 45 -9.33 3.93 1.27
C PHE A 45 -8.00 4.41 1.86
N ILE A 46 -7.13 3.49 2.26
CA ILE A 46 -5.82 3.81 2.84
C ILE A 46 -4.94 4.53 1.82
N HIS A 47 -4.90 4.06 0.57
CA HIS A 47 -4.16 4.75 -0.48
C HIS A 47 -4.65 6.19 -0.69
N GLY A 48 -5.98 6.42 -0.72
CA GLY A 48 -6.55 7.76 -0.81
C GLY A 48 -6.21 8.65 0.39
N LEU A 49 -6.26 8.09 1.61
CA LEU A 49 -5.92 8.80 2.83
C LEU A 49 -4.44 9.17 2.88
N ILE A 50 -3.54 8.24 2.58
CA ILE A 50 -2.10 8.48 2.49
C ILE A 50 -1.79 9.50 1.41
N ALA A 51 -2.41 9.37 0.23
CA ALA A 51 -2.27 10.37 -0.82
C ALA A 51 -2.69 11.76 -0.32
N ARG A 52 -3.77 11.92 0.46
CA ARG A 52 -4.18 13.23 1.01
C ARG A 52 -3.27 13.78 2.11
N ILE A 53 -2.90 12.94 3.08
CA ILE A 53 -2.04 13.35 4.21
C ILE A 53 -0.66 13.71 3.68
N PHE A 54 -0.14 12.85 2.81
CA PHE A 54 1.17 13.02 2.27
C PHE A 54 1.15 13.91 1.02
N ALA A 55 0.04 14.28 0.35
CA ALA A 55 -0.06 15.12 -0.87
C ALA A 55 0.65 16.50 -0.87
N LYS A 56 1.35 16.87 0.21
CA LYS A 56 2.58 17.66 0.11
C LYS A 56 3.80 16.82 -0.32
N VAL A 57 3.58 15.67 -0.95
CA VAL A 57 4.56 14.87 -1.64
C VAL A 57 4.65 15.62 -2.93
N GLU A 58 5.63 16.53 -3.00
CA GLU A 58 6.24 16.87 -4.27
C GLU A 58 6.27 15.58 -5.06
N ASN A 59 5.56 15.56 -6.20
CA ASN A 59 5.76 14.52 -7.18
C ASN A 59 7.25 14.54 -7.47
N ILE A 60 8.02 13.71 -6.76
CA ILE A 60 9.36 13.37 -7.16
C ILE A 60 9.11 12.46 -8.35
N SER A 61 8.83 13.12 -9.48
CA SER A 61 9.00 12.55 -10.78
C SER A 61 10.33 11.80 -10.72
N PRO A 62 10.43 10.53 -11.13
CA PRO A 62 11.72 9.93 -11.32
C PRO A 62 12.46 10.83 -12.31
N SER A 63 13.37 11.66 -11.81
CA SER A 63 14.29 12.40 -12.66
C SER A 63 14.89 11.34 -13.57
N PRO A 64 14.82 11.49 -14.90
CA PRO A 64 15.56 10.61 -15.78
C PRO A 64 17.01 10.68 -15.29
N ALA A 65 17.58 9.52 -14.98
CA ALA A 65 18.91 9.39 -14.41
C ALA A 65 19.86 10.45 -14.99
N ASP A 66 20.53 11.19 -14.11
CA ASP A 66 21.49 12.24 -14.42
C ASP A 66 22.30 11.85 -15.66
N LYS A 67 21.98 12.52 -16.78
CA LYS A 67 22.89 12.59 -17.90
C LYS A 67 23.95 13.62 -17.53
N ASN A 68 25.18 13.12 -17.37
CA ASN A 68 26.47 13.83 -17.42
C ASN A 68 26.94 14.61 -16.18
N ASN A 69 28.01 14.10 -15.54
CA ASN A 69 29.34 14.72 -15.60
C ASN A 69 30.34 13.90 -14.74
N ILE A 70 31.12 13.03 -15.39
CA ILE A 70 32.40 12.58 -14.83
C ILE A 70 33.48 13.25 -15.67
N HIS A 71 34.25 14.09 -14.98
CA HIS A 71 35.43 14.82 -15.45
C HIS A 71 36.59 13.84 -15.68
#